data_AF-A0A841IJM5-F1
#
_entry.id   AF-A0A841IJM5-F1
#
_cell.length_a   1.000
_cell.length_b   1.000
_cell.length_c   1.000
_cell.angle_alpha   90.00
_cell.angle_beta   90.00
_cell.angle_gamma   90.00
#
_symmetry.space_group_name_H-M   'P 1'
#
loop_
_entity.id
_entity.type
_entity.pdbx_description
1 polymer ?
#
loop_
_entity_poly.entity_id
_entity_poly.type
_entity_poly.pdbx_seq_one_letter_code
_entity_poly.pdbx_strand_id
1 'polypeptide(L)'
;MGEAETWWRKAANVGDTDVMVDLGHLLLETGRVGEAETWWRKAANVGDTDVMVDLGHLLLETGQAGEAETWYRKAADTGDTGAMVSLGFLLKASGRVGEAETWWRKAADQYHISAMFYLGNLL
;
A
#
# COMPACT_ATOMS: atom_id res chain seq x y z
N MET A 1 7.72 25.20 10.18
CA MET A 1 7.76 24.65 8.81
C MET A 1 8.84 25.40 8.05
N GLY A 2 9.76 24.69 7.39
CA GLY A 2 10.85 25.29 6.62
C GLY A 2 10.41 25.74 5.23
N GLU A 3 11.16 26.65 4.62
CA GLU A 3 10.93 27.14 3.26
C GLU A 3 10.93 26.00 2.22
N ALA A 4 11.77 24.98 2.41
CA ALA A 4 11.84 23.79 1.57
C ALA A 4 10.51 22.99 1.54
N GLU A 5 9.90 22.74 2.70
CA GLU A 5 8.61 22.01 2.77
C GLU A 5 7.50 22.78 2.02
N THR A 6 7.55 24.11 2.05
CA THR A 6 6.58 24.95 1.33
C THR A 6 6.71 24.80 -0.18
N TRP A 7 7.95 24.75 -0.69
CA TRP A 7 8.21 24.50 -2.11
C TRP A 7 7.85 23.08 -2.52
N TRP A 8 8.13 22.08 -1.69
CA TRP A 8 7.75 20.69 -1.95
C TRP A 8 6.23 20.52 -2.00
N ARG A 9 5.47 21.15 -1.09
CA ARG A 9 4.00 21.15 -1.17
C ARG A 9 3.48 21.79 -2.45
N LYS A 10 4.11 22.86 -2.94
CA LYS A 10 3.73 23.47 -4.23
C LYS A 10 4.01 22.51 -5.38
N ALA A 11 5.19 21.90 -5.44
CA ALA A 11 5.55 20.93 -6.47
C ALA A 11 4.63 19.69 -6.45
N ALA A 12 4.37 19.12 -5.27
CA ALA A 12 3.42 18.03 -5.08
C ALA A 12 2.01 18.40 -5.57
N ASN A 13 1.55 19.64 -5.37
CA ASN A 13 0.26 20.09 -5.90
C ASN A 13 0.22 20.24 -7.43
N VAL A 14 1.36 20.37 -8.11
CA VAL A 14 1.43 20.45 -9.58
C VAL A 14 1.31 19.06 -10.23
N GLY A 15 1.34 17.98 -9.44
CA GLY A 15 1.04 16.62 -9.90
C GLY A 15 2.26 15.70 -10.02
N ASP A 16 3.42 16.12 -9.51
CA ASP A 16 4.60 15.26 -9.45
C ASP A 16 4.43 14.20 -8.36
N THR A 17 4.18 12.96 -8.77
CA THR A 17 3.91 11.82 -7.88
C THR A 17 5.10 11.55 -6.96
N ASP A 18 6.33 11.60 -7.46
CA ASP A 18 7.53 11.34 -6.68
C ASP A 18 7.63 12.34 -5.52
N VAL A 19 7.35 13.62 -5.79
CA VAL A 19 7.36 14.67 -4.75
C VAL A 19 6.23 14.47 -3.74
N MET A 20 5.06 13.95 -4.14
CA MET A 20 3.98 13.61 -3.18
C MET A 20 4.41 12.47 -2.25
N VAL A 21 5.12 11.47 -2.78
CA VAL A 21 5.61 10.30 -2.03
C VAL A 21 6.67 10.72 -1.02
N ASP A 22 7.69 11.43 -1.48
CA ASP A 22 8.77 11.97 -0.65
C ASP A 22 8.25 12.89 0.45
N LEU A 23 7.28 13.75 0.13
CA LEU A 23 6.64 14.61 1.11
C LEU A 23 5.88 13.78 2.15
N GLY A 24 5.20 12.70 1.74
CA GLY A 24 4.55 11.78 2.66
C GLY A 24 5.54 11.08 3.61
N HIS A 25 6.68 10.61 3.11
CA HIS A 25 7.74 10.04 3.95
C HIS A 25 8.26 11.05 4.98
N LEU A 26 8.59 12.27 4.56
CA LEU A 26 9.03 13.35 5.47
C LEU A 26 7.97 13.65 6.54
N LEU A 27 6.69 13.61 6.18
CA LEU A 27 5.58 13.84 7.09
C LEU A 27 5.47 12.70 8.12
N LEU A 28 5.68 11.45 7.73
CA LEU A 28 5.73 10.32 8.67
C LEU A 28 6.90 10.44 9.65
N GLU A 29 8.10 10.75 9.16
CA GLU A 29 9.28 10.93 10.01
C GLU A 29 9.09 12.04 11.06
N THR A 30 8.27 13.03 10.75
CA THR A 30 7.93 14.13 11.65
C THR A 30 6.67 13.89 12.49
N GLY A 31 6.10 12.68 12.45
CA GLY A 31 4.91 12.27 13.22
C GLY A 31 3.59 12.85 12.69
N ARG A 32 3.58 13.46 11.51
CA ARG A 32 2.41 14.09 10.87
C ARG A 32 1.66 13.08 9.99
N VAL A 33 1.26 11.97 10.61
CA VAL A 33 0.67 10.80 9.94
C VAL A 33 -0.53 11.15 9.07
N GLY A 34 -1.49 11.94 9.56
CA GLY A 34 -2.68 12.30 8.77
C GLY A 34 -2.36 13.17 7.53
N GLU A 35 -1.31 13.99 7.59
CA GLU A 35 -0.86 14.75 6.42
C GLU A 35 -0.15 13.84 5.41
N ALA A 36 0.68 12.91 5.89
CA ALA A 36 1.33 11.91 5.04
C ALA A 36 0.31 11.07 4.28
N GLU A 37 -0.69 10.56 5.00
CA GLU A 37 -1.80 9.78 4.42
C GLU A 37 -2.50 10.57 3.31
N THR A 38 -2.73 11.87 3.50
CA THR A 38 -3.38 12.72 2.49
C THR A 38 -2.55 12.80 1.20
N TRP A 39 -1.23 12.92 1.31
CA TRP A 39 -0.35 12.98 0.14
C TRP A 39 -0.21 11.64 -0.55
N TRP A 40 -0.03 10.56 0.20
CA TRP A 40 0.02 9.21 -0.36
C TRP A 40 -1.29 8.79 -1.01
N ARG A 41 -2.46 9.20 -0.48
CA ARG A 41 -3.75 9.02 -1.18
C ARG A 41 -3.77 9.72 -2.54
N LYS A 42 -3.20 10.92 -2.65
CA LYS A 42 -3.12 11.61 -3.94
C LYS A 42 -2.21 10.86 -4.90
N ALA A 43 -1.01 10.48 -4.46
CA ALA A 43 -0.05 9.72 -5.28
C ALA A 43 -0.61 8.35 -5.71
N ALA A 44 -1.19 7.59 -4.79
CA ALA A 44 -1.86 6.31 -5.09
C ALA A 44 -3.01 6.47 -6.10
N ASN A 45 -3.73 7.59 -6.09
CA ASN A 45 -4.78 7.86 -7.08
C ASN A 45 -4.24 8.17 -8.49
N VAL A 46 -2.97 8.56 -8.63
CA VAL A 46 -2.32 8.73 -9.94
C VAL A 46 -1.97 7.39 -10.58
N GLY A 47 -1.98 6.30 -9.80
CA GLY A 47 -1.77 4.94 -10.29
C GLY A 47 -0.44 4.31 -9.91
N ASP A 48 0.32 4.94 -9.00
CA ASP A 48 1.55 4.35 -8.48
C ASP A 48 1.23 3.16 -7.56
N THR A 49 1.59 1.96 -8.02
CA THR A 49 1.32 0.70 -7.33
C THR A 49 2.07 0.59 -6.00
N ASP A 50 3.32 1.05 -5.93
CA ASP A 50 4.14 0.93 -4.71
C ASP A 50 3.52 1.80 -3.60
N VAL A 51 3.06 3.00 -3.96
CA VAL A 51 2.37 3.90 -3.04
C VAL A 51 1.03 3.34 -2.58
N MET A 52 0.31 2.61 -3.44
CA MET A 52 -0.92 1.91 -3.00
C MET A 52 -0.62 0.87 -1.92
N VAL A 53 0.49 0.15 -2.03
CA VAL A 53 0.92 -0.83 -1.03
C VAL A 53 1.32 -0.14 0.28
N ASP A 54 2.13 0.91 0.20
CA ASP A 54 2.57 1.66 1.38
C ASP A 54 1.42 2.37 2.10
N LEU A 55 0.48 2.93 1.34
CA LEU A 55 -0.76 3.46 1.90
C LEU A 55 -1.59 2.36 2.57
N GLY A 56 -1.64 1.16 1.99
CA GLY A 56 -2.27 0.00 2.59
C GLY A 56 -1.65 -0.35 3.95
N HIS A 57 -0.32 -0.33 4.06
CA HIS A 57 0.39 -0.59 5.32
C HIS A 57 0.06 0.48 6.35
N LEU A 58 0.15 1.76 5.97
CA LEU A 58 -0.17 2.88 6.85
C LEU A 58 -1.60 2.79 7.39
N LEU A 59 -2.56 2.48 6.53
CA LEU A 59 -3.97 2.35 6.92
C LEU A 59 -4.21 1.15 7.85
N LEU A 60 -3.43 0.08 7.76
CA LEU A 60 -3.51 -0.99 8.75
C LEU A 60 -3.01 -0.55 10.12
N GLU A 61 -1.89 0.19 10.16
CA GLU A 61 -1.33 0.71 11.40
C GLU A 61 -2.26 1.72 12.09
N THR A 62 -3.02 2.50 11.32
CA THR A 62 -4.03 3.43 11.85
C THR A 62 -5.40 2.80 12.12
N GLY A 63 -5.55 1.48 11.89
CA GLY A 63 -6.79 0.75 12.16
C GLY A 63 -7.88 0.87 11.09
N GLN A 64 -7.57 1.41 9.92
CA GLN A 64 -8.44 1.56 8.75
C GLN A 64 -8.39 0.35 7.81
N ALA A 65 -8.57 -0.86 8.36
CA ALA A 65 -8.37 -2.11 7.63
C ALA A 65 -9.24 -2.28 6.36
N GLY A 66 -10.46 -1.75 6.35
CA GLY A 66 -11.32 -1.81 5.15
C GLY A 66 -10.79 -0.96 3.99
N GLU A 67 -10.19 0.19 4.29
CA GLU A 67 -9.56 1.02 3.27
C GLU A 67 -8.22 0.44 2.82
N ALA A 68 -7.44 -0.12 3.74
CA ALA A 68 -6.21 -0.85 3.42
C ALA A 68 -6.49 -1.98 2.43
N GLU A 69 -7.55 -2.78 2.65
CA GLU A 69 -7.95 -3.83 1.71
C GLU A 69 -8.24 -3.29 0.31
N THR A 70 -8.91 -2.14 0.22
CA THR A 70 -9.25 -1.52 -1.06
C THR A 70 -7.99 -1.15 -1.84
N TRP A 71 -6.98 -0.60 -1.16
CA TRP A 71 -5.72 -0.24 -1.80
C TRP A 71 -4.87 -1.45 -2.18
N TYR A 72 -4.78 -2.47 -1.32
CA TYR A 72 -4.09 -3.71 -1.70
C TYR A 72 -4.76 -4.42 -2.86
N ARG A 73 -6.11 -4.42 -2.95
CA ARG A 73 -6.81 -4.99 -4.11
C ARG A 73 -6.44 -4.25 -5.39
N LYS A 74 -6.46 -2.92 -5.38
CA LYS A 74 -6.04 -2.13 -6.55
C LYS A 74 -4.59 -2.45 -6.95
N ALA A 75 -3.66 -2.48 -6.00
CA ALA A 75 -2.26 -2.82 -6.27
C ALA A 75 -2.11 -4.25 -6.80
N ALA A 76 -2.78 -5.22 -6.17
CA ALA A 76 -2.78 -6.62 -6.61
C ALA A 76 -3.38 -6.79 -8.01
N ASP A 77 -4.40 -6.00 -8.37
CA ASP A 77 -5.01 -6.01 -9.71
C ASP A 77 -4.05 -5.48 -10.79
N THR A 78 -3.01 -4.71 -10.43
CA THR A 78 -1.92 -4.34 -11.36
C THR A 78 -0.92 -5.46 -11.63
N GLY A 79 -1.03 -6.58 -10.89
CA GLY A 79 -0.10 -7.71 -10.97
C GLY A 79 0.95 -7.73 -9.86
N ASP A 80 1.00 -6.72 -8.99
CA ASP A 80 2.01 -6.66 -7.93
C ASP A 80 1.86 -7.81 -6.93
N THR A 81 2.90 -8.63 -6.86
CA THR A 81 2.91 -9.84 -6.05
C THR A 81 3.04 -9.56 -4.56
N GLY A 82 3.66 -8.43 -4.18
CA GLY A 82 3.74 -7.97 -2.79
C GLY A 82 2.35 -7.63 -2.25
N ALA A 83 1.59 -6.85 -3.00
CA ALA A 83 0.21 -6.48 -2.72
C ALA A 83 -0.71 -7.69 -2.61
N MET A 84 -0.56 -8.67 -3.51
CA MET A 84 -1.31 -9.93 -3.44
C MET A 84 -1.04 -10.68 -2.13
N VAL A 85 0.22 -10.71 -1.68
CA VAL A 85 0.60 -11.34 -0.41
C VAL A 85 0.03 -10.58 0.78
N SER A 86 0.18 -9.25 0.83
CA SER A 86 -0.35 -8.39 1.89
C SER A 86 -1.88 -8.48 1.98
N LEU A 87 -2.56 -8.49 0.83
CA LEU A 87 -4.00 -8.71 0.75
C LEU A 87 -4.39 -10.08 1.31
N GLY A 88 -3.67 -11.14 0.93
CA GLY A 88 -3.94 -12.48 1.45
C GLY A 88 -3.79 -12.57 2.98
N PHE A 89 -2.80 -11.89 3.57
CA PHE A 89 -2.68 -11.80 5.02
C PHE A 89 -3.86 -11.09 5.68
N LEU A 90 -4.27 -9.94 5.12
CA LEU A 90 -5.40 -9.18 5.62
C LEU A 90 -6.70 -9.99 5.55
N LEU A 91 -6.93 -10.66 4.41
CA LEU A 91 -8.09 -11.53 4.21
C LEU A 91 -8.11 -12.69 5.19
N LYS A 92 -6.98 -13.38 5.38
CA LYS A 92 -6.85 -14.47 6.37
C LYS A 92 -7.13 -13.97 7.78
N ALA A 93 -6.58 -12.81 8.18
CA ALA A 93 -6.83 -12.22 9.49
C ALA A 93 -8.33 -11.91 9.72
N SER A 94 -9.05 -11.55 8.65
CA SER A 94 -10.50 -11.34 8.68
C SER A 94 -11.35 -12.61 8.52
N GLY A 95 -10.73 -13.80 8.52
CA GLY A 95 -11.43 -15.08 8.38
C GLY A 95 -11.82 -15.48 6.95
N ARG A 96 -11.47 -14.66 5.94
CA ARG A 96 -11.73 -14.91 4.50
C ARG A 96 -10.61 -15.75 3.88
N VAL A 97 -10.40 -16.94 4.46
CA VAL A 97 -9.26 -17.81 4.13
C VAL A 97 -9.27 -18.25 2.66
N GLY A 98 -10.44 -18.56 2.09
CA GLY A 98 -10.52 -18.97 0.67
C GLY A 98 -10.14 -17.85 -0.31
N GLU A 99 -10.45 -16.59 0.01
CA GLU A 99 -9.99 -15.46 -0.78
C GLU A 99 -8.49 -15.24 -0.62
N ALA A 100 -7.96 -15.39 0.60
CA ALA A 100 -6.52 -15.30 0.86
C ALA A 100 -5.72 -16.33 0.04
N GLU A 101 -6.18 -17.58 0.02
CA GLU A 101 -5.58 -18.65 -0.80
C GLU A 101 -5.55 -18.27 -2.29
N THR A 102 -6.65 -17.70 -2.79
CA THR A 102 -6.75 -17.29 -4.20
C THR A 102 -5.69 -16.27 -4.56
N TRP A 103 -5.46 -15.27 -3.70
CA TRP A 103 -4.45 -14.24 -3.93
C TRP A 103 -3.02 -14.77 -3.77
N TRP A 104 -2.76 -15.61 -2.77
CA TRP A 104 -1.46 -16.24 -2.63
C TRP A 104 -1.14 -17.19 -3.79
N ARG A 105 -2.12 -17.92 -4.32
CA ARG A 105 -1.95 -18.73 -5.54
C ARG A 105 -1.56 -17.87 -6.73
N LYS A 106 -2.26 -16.76 -6.98
CA LYS A 106 -1.88 -15.81 -8.03
C LYS A 106 -0.46 -15.27 -7.87
N ALA A 107 -0.03 -14.95 -6.65
CA ALA A 107 1.33 -14.49 -6.38
C ALA A 107 2.37 -15.60 -6.58
N ALA A 108 2.08 -16.83 -6.15
CA ALA A 108 2.94 -17.99 -6.33
C ALA A 108 3.10 -18.38 -7.80
N ASP A 109 2.04 -18.31 -8.59
CA ASP A 109 2.05 -18.55 -10.03
C ASP A 109 2.95 -17.54 -10.79
N GLN A 110 3.16 -16.36 -10.20
CA GLN A 110 4.10 -15.34 -10.67
C GLN A 110 5.50 -15.49 -10.04
N TYR A 111 5.82 -16.67 -9.50
CA TYR A 111 7.11 -17.02 -8.88
C TYR A 111 7.47 -16.25 -7.60
N HIS A 112 6.49 -15.66 -6.91
CA HIS A 112 6.75 -15.01 -5.62
C HIS A 112 7.01 -16.05 -4.51
N ILE A 113 8.28 -16.16 -4.08
CA ILE A 113 8.76 -17.21 -3.17
C ILE A 113 7.98 -17.24 -1.85
N SER A 114 7.71 -16.07 -1.25
CA SER A 114 6.97 -16.02 0.03
C SER A 114 5.54 -16.53 -0.15
N ALA A 115 4.92 -16.31 -1.31
CA ALA A 115 3.56 -16.78 -1.56
C ALA A 115 3.50 -18.31 -1.65
N MET A 116 4.50 -18.95 -2.28
CA MET A 116 4.63 -20.41 -2.27
C MET A 116 4.76 -20.97 -0.85
N PHE A 117 5.56 -20.31 -0.01
CA PHE A 117 5.71 -20.69 1.39
C PHE A 117 4.38 -20.55 2.17
N TYR A 118 3.64 -19.46 1.97
CA TYR A 118 2.36 -19.24 2.68
C TYR A 118 1.27 -20.21 2.23
N LEU A 119 1.21 -20.55 0.94
CA LEU A 119 0.32 -21.62 0.46
C LEU A 119 0.67 -22.98 1.05
N GLY A 120 1.97 -23.31 1.12
CA GLY A 120 2.42 -24.57 1.70
C GLY A 120 2.11 -24.72 3.19
N ASN A 121 1.92 -23.61 3.93
CA ASN A 121 1.46 -23.63 5.33
C ASN A 121 -0.06 -23.60 5.47
N LEU A 122 -0.79 -23.28 4.40
CA LEU A 122 -2.26 -23.20 4.41
C LEU A 122 -2.92 -24.53 4.05
N LEU A 123 -2.28 -25.32 3.17
CA LEU A 123 -2.71 -26.64 2.69
C LEU A 123 -2.23 -27.77 3.63
#